data_AF-A0A355CCQ2-F1
#
_entry.id   AF-A0A355CCQ2-F1
#
_cell.length_a   1.000
_cell.length_b   1.000
_cell.length_c   1.000
_cell.angle_alpha   90.00
_cell.angle_beta   90.00
_cell.angle_gamma   90.00
#
_symmetry.space_group_name_H-M   'P 1'
#
loop_
_entity.id
_entity.type
_entity.pdbx_description
1 polymer ?
#
loop_
_entity_poly.entity_id
_entity_poly.type
_entity_poly.pdbx_seq_one_letter_code
_entity_poly.pdbx_strand_id
1 'polypeptide(L)'
;MKVKVRNLGVLKQAEFTLGDLTIICGGNNTGKTYATYALFGFLFTWQRIFLIEIKDDKIQQLLTDGVIRLDLQEYVKQVKQIVAKGCHAYTQRLPQIFAAPAELFKDTDFQVNLDLKNISFADRFERTIGSANTEIFSLIKSEDSTELVVTLLVEKEKVKIPNEILRSTIADALKDIIFARIIPRPFIASAERTGAAIFRKELNFARNRLLDEMGQANNKINPMELLFKVYQDYALPIKTNVDFTRQLETIVKKSSFISENHPDVLADFADIIGGKYTVTRNDELYYEPKKGKRLKLSMDQSSSAVRSLLDIGFYLKHEAQIGDLLMVDEPELNLHPENQRRVAQLFARLVNLGIKVFITTHSDYIIKELNTLIMLNHDQPHLKRIAEKEGYRQEELISAEKIKVYIAEEALIVLEGKTRKTKCQTLTPADIDPEMGIEARSFDTTIEIMNRIQEAIVWGKE
;
A
#
# COMPACT_ATOMS: atom_id res chain seq x y z
N MET A 1 -2.99 -11.22 6.75
CA MET A 1 -2.17 -11.74 5.64
C MET A 1 -0.74 -11.90 6.15
N LYS A 2 -0.12 -13.07 5.98
CA LYS A 2 1.27 -13.34 6.38
C LYS A 2 2.15 -13.47 5.14
N VAL A 3 3.28 -12.80 5.13
CA VAL A 3 4.25 -12.74 4.03
C VAL A 3 5.52 -13.45 4.48
N LYS A 4 6.07 -14.29 3.60
CA LYS A 4 7.38 -14.92 3.77
C LYS A 4 8.25 -14.59 2.57
N VAL A 5 9.49 -14.22 2.83
CA VAL A 5 10.48 -13.94 1.80
C VAL A 5 11.77 -14.68 2.10
N ARG A 6 12.44 -15.16 1.04
CA ARG A 6 13.74 -15.81 1.11
C ARG A 6 14.64 -15.26 0.02
N ASN A 7 15.90 -15.00 0.36
CA ASN A 7 16.93 -14.44 -0.53
C ASN A 7 16.50 -13.17 -1.28
N LEU A 8 15.67 -12.31 -0.66
CA LEU A 8 15.21 -11.07 -1.28
C LEU A 8 16.14 -9.91 -0.90
N GLY A 9 17.05 -9.55 -1.80
CA GLY A 9 18.08 -8.55 -1.51
C GLY A 9 18.96 -8.99 -0.35
N VAL A 10 19.08 -8.17 0.69
CA VAL A 10 19.84 -8.52 1.90
C VAL A 10 19.09 -9.52 2.81
N LEU A 11 17.76 -9.63 2.69
CA LEU A 11 16.96 -10.50 3.55
C LEU A 11 17.20 -11.96 3.18
N LYS A 12 17.90 -12.69 4.05
CA LYS A 12 18.15 -14.12 3.81
C LYS A 12 16.88 -14.94 3.95
N GLN A 13 16.12 -14.65 5.00
CA GLN A 13 14.78 -15.20 5.25
C GLN A 13 14.07 -14.23 6.20
N ALA A 14 12.84 -13.86 5.90
CA ALA A 14 12.02 -13.03 6.80
C ALA A 14 10.55 -13.42 6.70
N GLU A 15 9.83 -13.26 7.81
CA GLU A 15 8.39 -13.51 7.90
C GLU A 15 7.74 -12.34 8.65
N PHE A 16 6.69 -11.76 8.08
CA PHE A 16 5.93 -10.71 8.73
C PHE A 16 4.44 -10.80 8.38
N THR A 17 3.59 -10.27 9.25
CA THR A 17 2.13 -10.29 9.12
C THR A 17 1.62 -8.87 9.07
N LEU A 18 0.74 -8.60 8.10
CA LEU A 18 0.01 -7.34 8.03
C LEU A 18 -1.05 -7.27 9.14
N GLY A 19 -0.84 -6.33 10.07
CA GLY A 19 -1.85 -5.84 11.00
C GLY A 19 -2.60 -4.63 10.43
N ASP A 20 -3.33 -3.92 11.28
CA ASP A 20 -3.99 -2.67 10.87
C ASP A 20 -2.96 -1.52 10.80
N LEU A 21 -2.04 -1.45 11.77
CA LEU A 21 -0.80 -0.69 11.67
C LEU A 21 0.38 -1.65 11.61
N THR A 22 1.11 -1.66 10.51
CA THR A 22 2.31 -2.49 10.34
C THR A 22 3.53 -1.58 10.21
N ILE A 23 4.57 -1.86 10.99
CA ILE A 23 5.80 -1.06 11.03
C ILE A 23 6.99 -1.97 10.80
N ILE A 24 7.86 -1.61 9.86
CA ILE A 24 9.19 -2.20 9.76
C ILE A 24 10.21 -1.11 10.12
N CYS A 25 10.85 -1.25 11.27
CA CYS A 25 11.86 -0.31 11.75
C CYS A 25 13.27 -0.90 11.66
N GLY A 26 14.30 -0.05 11.67
CA GLY A 26 15.70 -0.48 11.68
C GLY A 26 16.62 0.41 10.87
N GLY A 27 17.93 0.12 10.91
CA GLY A 27 18.96 0.91 10.23
C GLY A 27 18.86 0.89 8.70
N ASN A 28 19.69 1.70 8.05
CA ASN A 28 19.81 1.70 6.58
C ASN A 28 20.38 0.36 6.09
N ASN A 29 20.05 -0.02 4.86
CA ASN A 29 20.57 -1.23 4.21
C ASN A 29 20.18 -2.56 4.86
N THR A 30 19.14 -2.59 5.69
CA THR A 30 18.67 -3.77 6.44
C THR A 30 17.55 -4.57 5.75
N GLY A 31 17.10 -4.13 4.57
CA GLY A 31 16.09 -4.84 3.76
C GLY A 31 14.66 -4.30 3.87
N LYS A 32 14.45 -3.20 4.60
CA LYS A 32 13.14 -2.52 4.72
C LYS A 32 12.47 -2.26 3.36
N THR A 33 13.16 -1.54 2.47
CA THR A 33 12.67 -1.21 1.13
C THR A 33 12.37 -2.46 0.29
N TYR A 34 13.19 -3.52 0.42
CA TYR A 34 12.93 -4.79 -0.26
C TYR A 34 11.61 -5.43 0.21
N ALA A 35 11.36 -5.48 1.52
CA ALA A 35 10.10 -5.98 2.05
C ALA A 35 8.90 -5.13 1.60
N THR A 36 9.02 -3.80 1.68
CA THR A 36 7.97 -2.86 1.26
C THR A 36 7.63 -3.00 -0.21
N TYR A 37 8.63 -3.02 -1.10
CA TYR A 37 8.43 -3.01 -2.55
C TYR A 37 7.90 -4.35 -3.05
N ALA A 38 8.37 -5.47 -2.48
CA ALA A 38 7.84 -6.79 -2.81
C ALA A 38 6.39 -6.95 -2.33
N LEU A 39 6.06 -6.47 -1.13
CA LEU A 39 4.68 -6.45 -0.67
C LEU A 39 3.79 -5.60 -1.60
N PHE A 40 4.20 -4.35 -1.85
CA PHE A 40 3.42 -3.45 -2.70
C PHE A 40 3.20 -4.05 -4.09
N GLY A 41 4.26 -4.59 -4.72
CA GLY A 41 4.15 -5.19 -6.05
C GLY A 41 3.19 -6.39 -6.08
N PHE A 42 3.18 -7.22 -5.03
CA PHE A 42 2.22 -8.31 -4.91
C PHE A 42 0.79 -7.78 -4.80
N LEU A 43 0.54 -6.85 -3.87
CA LEU A 43 -0.77 -6.24 -3.65
C LEU A 43 -1.26 -5.45 -4.87
N PHE A 44 -0.36 -4.88 -5.67
CA PHE A 44 -0.73 -4.13 -6.87
C PHE A 44 -1.06 -5.04 -8.06
N THR A 45 -0.55 -6.29 -8.07
CA THR A 45 -0.64 -7.17 -9.24
C THR A 45 -1.42 -8.46 -9.00
N TRP A 46 -1.93 -8.70 -7.78
CA TRP A 46 -2.58 -9.96 -7.38
C TRP A 46 -3.68 -10.43 -8.35
N GLN A 47 -4.55 -9.52 -8.81
CA GLN A 47 -5.64 -9.84 -9.74
C GLN A 47 -5.13 -10.44 -11.07
N ARG A 48 -3.94 -10.03 -11.51
CA ARG A 48 -3.30 -10.49 -12.75
C ARG A 48 -2.49 -11.78 -12.57
N ILE A 49 -2.04 -12.07 -11.36
CA ILE A 49 -1.24 -13.28 -11.05
C ILE A 49 -2.10 -14.44 -10.56
N PHE A 50 -3.25 -14.18 -9.95
CA PHE A 50 -4.18 -15.22 -9.54
C PHE A 50 -4.96 -15.69 -10.76
N LEU A 51 -4.85 -16.99 -11.05
CA LEU A 51 -5.53 -17.63 -12.16
C LEU A 51 -6.65 -18.51 -11.60
N ILE A 52 -7.88 -18.20 -12.01
CA ILE A 52 -9.06 -19.02 -11.74
C ILE A 52 -9.50 -19.59 -13.08
N GLU A 53 -9.44 -20.92 -13.22
CA GLU A 53 -9.87 -21.61 -14.42
C GLU A 53 -11.38 -21.83 -14.37
N ILE A 54 -12.08 -21.36 -15.41
CA ILE A 54 -13.49 -21.65 -15.64
C ILE A 54 -13.55 -22.80 -16.63
N LYS A 55 -14.21 -23.89 -16.26
CA LYS A 55 -14.31 -25.10 -17.09
C LYS A 55 -15.09 -24.83 -18.39
N ASP A 56 -14.74 -25.56 -19.44
CA ASP A 56 -15.31 -25.41 -20.79
C ASP A 56 -16.81 -25.71 -20.83
N ASP A 57 -17.24 -26.74 -20.10
CA ASP A 57 -18.64 -27.13 -19.94
C ASP A 57 -19.49 -25.99 -19.37
N LYS A 58 -18.98 -25.24 -18.38
CA LYS A 58 -19.68 -24.07 -17.81
C LYS A 58 -19.84 -22.94 -18.83
N ILE A 59 -18.84 -22.69 -19.66
CA ILE A 59 -18.95 -21.66 -20.71
C ILE A 59 -19.95 -22.12 -21.78
N GLN A 60 -19.89 -23.38 -22.20
CA GLN A 60 -20.87 -23.94 -23.15
C GLN A 60 -22.29 -23.93 -22.58
N GLN A 61 -22.45 -24.21 -21.30
CA GLN A 61 -23.72 -24.15 -20.59
C GLN A 61 -24.25 -22.71 -20.55
N LEU A 62 -23.43 -21.72 -20.19
CA LEU A 62 -23.84 -20.30 -20.19
C LEU A 62 -24.29 -19.86 -21.58
N LEU A 63 -23.55 -20.25 -22.61
CA LEU A 63 -23.93 -19.95 -23.97
C LEU A 63 -25.25 -20.64 -24.33
N THR A 64 -25.49 -21.89 -23.92
CA THR A 64 -26.66 -22.69 -24.32
C THR A 64 -27.93 -22.34 -23.56
N ASP A 65 -27.86 -22.31 -22.24
CA ASP A 65 -28.99 -22.14 -21.34
C ASP A 65 -29.25 -20.66 -21.01
N GLY A 66 -28.31 -19.78 -21.36
CA GLY A 66 -28.36 -18.35 -21.05
C GLY A 66 -28.04 -18.01 -19.59
N VAL A 67 -27.87 -19.00 -18.72
CA VAL A 67 -27.56 -18.80 -17.30
C VAL A 67 -26.72 -19.94 -16.74
N ILE A 68 -25.77 -19.62 -15.86
CA ILE A 68 -25.08 -20.59 -15.02
C ILE A 68 -25.07 -20.14 -13.56
N ARG A 69 -25.00 -21.12 -12.66
CA ARG A 69 -24.74 -20.91 -11.24
C ARG A 69 -23.41 -21.53 -10.87
N LEU A 70 -22.56 -20.76 -10.22
CA LEU A 70 -21.25 -21.16 -9.76
C LEU A 70 -21.23 -21.16 -8.23
N ASP A 71 -20.95 -22.31 -7.62
CA ASP A 71 -20.78 -22.43 -6.18
C ASP A 71 -19.40 -21.89 -5.78
N LEU A 72 -19.38 -20.80 -5.03
CA LEU A 72 -18.17 -20.14 -4.55
C LEU A 72 -17.35 -21.05 -3.64
N GLN A 73 -17.97 -22.01 -2.94
CA GLN A 73 -17.27 -22.94 -2.05
C GLN A 73 -16.32 -23.87 -2.81
N GLU A 74 -16.61 -24.20 -4.06
CA GLU A 74 -15.70 -24.99 -4.91
C GLU A 74 -14.38 -24.26 -5.16
N TYR A 75 -14.45 -22.93 -5.32
CA TYR A 75 -13.29 -22.08 -5.56
C TYR A 75 -12.53 -21.78 -4.25
N VAL A 76 -13.24 -21.63 -3.12
CA VAL A 76 -12.62 -21.47 -1.79
C VAL A 76 -11.70 -22.64 -1.45
N LYS A 77 -12.11 -23.87 -1.77
CA LYS A 77 -11.28 -25.08 -1.56
C LYS A 77 -9.93 -25.01 -2.30
N GLN A 78 -9.85 -24.25 -3.39
CA GLN A 78 -8.67 -24.12 -4.23
C GLN A 78 -7.81 -22.89 -3.89
N VAL A 79 -8.26 -22.01 -2.99
CA VAL A 79 -7.58 -20.74 -2.67
C VAL A 79 -6.11 -20.93 -2.31
N LYS A 80 -5.77 -21.93 -1.48
CA LYS A 80 -4.36 -22.19 -1.12
C LYS A 80 -3.50 -22.49 -2.33
N GLN A 81 -4.02 -23.27 -3.28
CA GLN A 81 -3.32 -23.62 -4.52
C GLN A 81 -3.21 -22.41 -5.45
N ILE A 82 -4.29 -21.62 -5.58
CA ILE A 82 -4.31 -20.40 -6.39
C ILE A 82 -3.25 -19.41 -5.89
N VAL A 83 -3.23 -19.16 -4.57
CA VAL A 83 -2.27 -18.24 -3.95
C VAL A 83 -0.84 -18.76 -4.11
N ALA A 84 -0.59 -20.05 -3.89
CA ALA A 84 0.74 -20.64 -4.06
C ALA A 84 1.26 -20.51 -5.50
N LYS A 85 0.43 -20.84 -6.50
CA LYS A 85 0.77 -20.66 -7.93
C LYS A 85 1.00 -19.18 -8.26
N GLY A 86 0.15 -18.30 -7.74
CA GLY A 86 0.26 -16.85 -7.91
C GLY A 86 1.55 -16.28 -7.31
N CYS A 87 1.96 -16.75 -6.14
CA CYS A 87 3.21 -16.38 -5.49
C CYS A 87 4.44 -16.83 -6.29
N HIS A 88 4.41 -18.03 -6.85
CA HIS A 88 5.46 -18.52 -7.74
C HIS A 88 5.57 -17.66 -9.01
N ALA A 89 4.44 -17.36 -9.66
CA ALA A 89 4.40 -16.47 -10.83
C ALA A 89 4.86 -15.03 -10.49
N TYR A 90 4.49 -14.53 -9.31
CA TYR A 90 4.90 -13.22 -8.83
C TYR A 90 6.40 -13.13 -8.57
N THR A 91 7.00 -14.19 -8.01
CA THR A 91 8.46 -14.27 -7.76
C THR A 91 9.25 -14.05 -9.05
N GLN A 92 8.79 -14.62 -10.17
CA GLN A 92 9.41 -14.43 -11.50
C GLN A 92 9.26 -13.00 -12.05
N ARG A 93 8.35 -12.20 -11.49
CA ARG A 93 8.13 -10.79 -11.88
C ARG A 93 8.88 -9.78 -11.03
N LEU A 94 9.50 -10.20 -9.93
CA LEU A 94 10.29 -9.32 -9.06
C LEU A 94 11.33 -8.47 -9.82
N PRO A 95 12.05 -8.96 -10.85
CA PRO A 95 12.97 -8.13 -11.61
C PRO A 95 12.29 -6.89 -12.22
N GLN A 96 11.05 -7.02 -12.70
CA GLN A 96 10.28 -5.90 -13.24
C GLN A 96 9.72 -4.99 -12.13
N ILE A 97 9.35 -5.56 -10.98
CA ILE A 97 8.86 -4.78 -9.82
C ILE A 97 9.97 -3.88 -9.28
N PHE A 98 11.22 -4.37 -9.26
CA PHE A 98 12.37 -3.65 -8.73
C PHE A 98 13.14 -2.86 -9.79
N ALA A 99 12.78 -2.95 -11.07
CA ALA A 99 13.58 -2.43 -12.19
C ALA A 99 15.05 -2.85 -12.08
N ALA A 100 15.28 -4.14 -11.86
CA ALA A 100 16.58 -4.69 -11.52
C ALA A 100 16.89 -5.98 -12.31
N PRO A 101 18.18 -6.35 -12.47
CA PRO A 101 18.58 -7.55 -13.20
C PRO A 101 17.97 -8.83 -12.61
N ALA A 102 17.53 -9.74 -13.48
CA ALA A 102 16.91 -11.00 -13.08
C ALA A 102 17.81 -11.90 -12.21
N GLU A 103 19.13 -11.84 -12.42
CA GLU A 103 20.13 -12.58 -11.65
C GLU A 103 20.07 -12.32 -10.14
N LEU A 104 19.64 -11.13 -9.72
CA LEU A 104 19.49 -10.79 -8.30
C LEU A 104 18.34 -11.54 -7.62
N PHE A 105 17.42 -12.12 -8.40
CA PHE A 105 16.20 -12.76 -7.90
C PHE A 105 16.13 -14.26 -8.19
N LYS A 106 17.18 -14.86 -8.78
CA LYS A 106 17.17 -16.27 -9.21
C LYS A 106 16.89 -17.26 -8.09
N ASP A 107 17.38 -16.96 -6.88
CA ASP A 107 17.25 -17.78 -5.68
C ASP A 107 16.15 -17.26 -4.74
N THR A 108 15.41 -16.22 -5.16
CA THR A 108 14.38 -15.58 -4.36
C THR A 108 13.14 -16.44 -4.31
N ASP A 109 12.49 -16.47 -3.14
CA ASP A 109 11.18 -17.06 -2.96
C ASP A 109 10.30 -16.07 -2.20
N PHE A 110 9.10 -15.81 -2.74
CA PHE A 110 8.10 -14.94 -2.13
C PHE A 110 6.81 -15.72 -1.96
N GLN A 111 6.27 -15.76 -0.74
CA GLN A 111 5.05 -16.47 -0.41
C GLN A 111 4.11 -15.61 0.42
N VAL A 112 2.80 -15.80 0.19
CA VAL A 112 1.74 -15.17 0.97
C VAL A 112 0.78 -16.25 1.48
N ASN A 113 0.50 -16.18 2.78
CA ASN A 113 -0.50 -17.00 3.43
C ASN A 113 -1.69 -16.13 3.82
N LEU A 114 -2.85 -16.45 3.25
CA LEU A 114 -4.12 -15.82 3.56
C LEU A 114 -4.85 -16.64 4.62
N ASP A 115 -5.50 -15.95 5.57
CA ASP A 115 -6.38 -16.61 6.52
C ASP A 115 -7.74 -16.83 5.86
N LEU A 116 -8.07 -18.09 5.57
CA LEU A 116 -9.32 -18.45 4.89
C LEU A 116 -10.56 -18.16 5.75
N LYS A 117 -10.40 -18.01 7.07
CA LYS A 117 -11.51 -17.64 7.96
C LYS A 117 -12.05 -16.23 7.67
N ASN A 118 -11.26 -15.39 7.00
CA ASN A 118 -11.65 -14.03 6.62
C ASN A 118 -12.38 -13.97 5.28
N ILE A 119 -12.55 -15.10 4.57
CA ILE A 119 -13.42 -15.14 3.39
C ILE A 119 -14.87 -15.07 3.89
N SER A 120 -15.60 -14.03 3.48
CA SER A 120 -17.00 -13.84 3.86
C SER A 120 -17.83 -13.44 2.65
N PHE A 121 -18.97 -14.11 2.49
CA PHE A 121 -19.94 -13.89 1.42
C PHE A 121 -21.14 -13.05 1.87
N ALA A 122 -21.01 -12.25 2.92
CA ALA A 122 -22.12 -11.41 3.40
C ALA A 122 -22.57 -10.38 2.35
N ASP A 123 -21.63 -9.72 1.67
CA ASP A 123 -21.97 -8.63 0.74
C ASP A 123 -22.66 -9.14 -0.54
N ARG A 124 -23.55 -8.30 -1.07
CA ARG A 124 -24.02 -8.41 -2.46
C ARG A 124 -22.88 -8.08 -3.42
N PHE A 125 -22.79 -8.82 -4.52
CA PHE A 125 -21.95 -8.48 -5.66
C PHE A 125 -22.82 -8.36 -6.91
N GLU A 126 -22.60 -7.32 -7.70
CA GLU A 126 -23.25 -7.14 -8.98
C GLU A 126 -22.29 -6.49 -9.98
N ARG A 127 -22.19 -7.11 -11.15
CA ARG A 127 -21.42 -6.59 -12.27
C ARG A 127 -22.18 -6.84 -13.56
N THR A 128 -22.39 -5.78 -14.32
CA THR A 128 -22.98 -5.86 -15.66
C THR A 128 -21.95 -5.46 -16.69
N ILE A 129 -21.81 -6.27 -17.74
CA ILE A 129 -20.90 -6.04 -18.85
C ILE A 129 -21.73 -5.74 -20.07
N GLY A 130 -21.43 -4.62 -20.73
CA GLY A 130 -22.15 -4.18 -21.90
C GLY A 130 -21.41 -3.11 -22.70
N SER A 131 -21.99 -2.78 -23.86
CA SER A 131 -21.71 -1.53 -24.56
C SER A 131 -22.59 -0.41 -23.99
N ALA A 132 -22.31 0.84 -24.35
CA ALA A 132 -23.00 2.03 -23.85
C ALA A 132 -24.54 1.93 -23.90
N ASN A 133 -25.09 1.17 -24.85
CA ASN A 133 -26.54 1.02 -25.06
C ASN A 133 -27.04 -0.44 -24.95
N THR A 134 -26.19 -1.41 -24.58
CA THR A 134 -26.59 -2.82 -24.57
C THR A 134 -25.83 -3.59 -23.50
N GLU A 135 -26.55 -4.09 -22.51
CA GLU A 135 -26.02 -5.03 -21.53
C GLU A 135 -25.94 -6.42 -22.16
N ILE A 136 -24.77 -7.04 -22.07
CA ILE A 136 -24.45 -8.30 -22.75
C ILE A 136 -24.54 -9.46 -21.76
N PHE A 137 -24.01 -9.31 -20.55
CA PHE A 137 -24.18 -10.29 -19.48
C PHE A 137 -24.03 -9.67 -18.09
N SER A 138 -24.68 -10.27 -17.10
CA SER A 138 -24.64 -9.86 -15.71
C SER A 138 -24.12 -10.97 -14.80
N LEU A 139 -23.51 -10.58 -13.70
CA LEU A 139 -22.97 -11.43 -12.65
C LEU A 139 -23.52 -10.93 -11.32
N ILE A 140 -24.35 -11.74 -10.67
CA ILE A 140 -25.04 -11.36 -9.44
C ILE A 140 -24.79 -12.42 -8.36
N LYS A 141 -24.32 -11.97 -7.20
CA LYS A 141 -24.31 -12.72 -5.94
C LYS A 141 -25.19 -11.99 -4.95
N SER A 142 -26.29 -12.60 -4.51
CA SER A 142 -27.14 -12.04 -3.44
C SER A 142 -26.41 -12.03 -2.10
N GLU A 143 -26.88 -11.21 -1.16
CA GLU A 143 -26.38 -11.20 0.23
C GLU A 143 -26.43 -12.60 0.85
N ASP A 144 -25.40 -12.94 1.63
CA ASP A 144 -25.19 -14.25 2.28
C ASP A 144 -25.17 -15.49 1.36
N SER A 145 -25.43 -15.32 0.07
CA SER A 145 -25.41 -16.42 -0.90
C SER A 145 -23.99 -16.87 -1.22
N THR A 146 -23.80 -18.18 -1.34
CA THR A 146 -22.58 -18.81 -1.86
C THR A 146 -22.65 -19.08 -3.36
N GLU A 147 -23.70 -18.61 -4.04
CA GLU A 147 -23.86 -18.78 -5.48
C GLU A 147 -23.62 -17.47 -6.23
N LEU A 148 -22.75 -17.54 -7.24
CA LEU A 148 -22.64 -16.52 -8.26
C LEU A 148 -23.49 -16.93 -9.47
N VAL A 149 -24.51 -16.15 -9.77
CA VAL A 149 -25.37 -16.33 -10.95
C VAL A 149 -24.81 -15.48 -12.08
N VAL A 150 -24.52 -16.11 -13.21
CA VAL A 150 -24.06 -15.44 -14.44
C VAL A 150 -25.13 -15.60 -15.50
N THR A 151 -25.63 -14.50 -16.04
CA THR A 151 -26.75 -14.47 -16.98
C THR A 151 -26.35 -13.75 -18.26
N LEU A 152 -26.61 -14.37 -19.41
CA LEU A 152 -26.49 -13.75 -20.72
C LEU A 152 -27.75 -12.92 -21.00
N LEU A 153 -27.59 -11.62 -21.26
CA LEU A 153 -28.69 -10.66 -21.42
C LEU A 153 -29.05 -10.38 -22.89
N VAL A 154 -28.33 -11.00 -23.83
CA VAL A 154 -28.54 -10.85 -25.27
C VAL A 154 -28.92 -12.17 -25.93
N GLU A 155 -29.76 -12.11 -26.96
CA GLU A 155 -30.04 -13.27 -27.82
C GLU A 155 -28.76 -13.73 -28.55
N LYS A 156 -28.50 -15.04 -28.53
CA LYS A 156 -27.32 -15.71 -29.14
C LYS A 156 -26.93 -15.19 -30.53
N GLU A 157 -27.91 -14.79 -31.33
CA GLU A 157 -27.75 -14.48 -32.75
C GLU A 157 -27.23 -13.05 -32.99
N LYS A 158 -27.35 -12.14 -32.02
CA LYS A 158 -27.02 -10.72 -32.19
C LYS A 158 -25.59 -10.35 -31.80
N VAL A 159 -24.92 -11.15 -30.95
CA VAL A 159 -23.57 -10.83 -30.44
C VAL A 159 -22.71 -12.09 -30.34
N LYS A 160 -21.63 -12.17 -31.12
CA LYS A 160 -20.58 -13.19 -30.94
C LYS A 160 -19.58 -12.72 -29.89
N ILE A 161 -19.71 -13.24 -28.67
CA ILE A 161 -18.75 -12.95 -27.58
C ILE A 161 -17.64 -14.00 -27.61
N PRO A 162 -16.35 -13.60 -27.71
CA PRO A 162 -15.25 -14.53 -27.55
C PRO A 162 -15.27 -15.24 -26.20
N ASN A 163 -15.11 -16.56 -26.20
CA ASN A 163 -15.10 -17.37 -24.98
C ASN A 163 -14.06 -16.90 -23.95
N GLU A 164 -12.93 -16.35 -24.41
CA GLU A 164 -11.89 -15.81 -23.54
C GLU A 164 -12.38 -14.63 -22.70
N ILE A 165 -13.22 -13.76 -23.26
CA ILE A 165 -13.79 -12.60 -22.54
C ILE A 165 -14.77 -13.06 -21.47
N LEU A 166 -15.59 -14.08 -21.76
CA LEU A 166 -16.50 -14.67 -20.77
C LEU A 166 -15.70 -15.28 -19.62
N ARG A 167 -14.66 -16.06 -19.93
CA ARG A 167 -13.80 -16.69 -18.92
C ARG A 167 -13.09 -15.67 -18.06
N SER A 168 -12.44 -14.67 -18.66
CA SER A 168 -11.69 -13.66 -17.92
C SER A 168 -12.62 -12.85 -17.02
N THR A 169 -13.80 -12.47 -17.51
CA THR A 169 -14.76 -11.71 -16.71
C THR A 169 -15.29 -12.50 -15.53
N ILE A 170 -15.70 -13.75 -15.74
CA ILE A 170 -16.18 -14.62 -14.65
C ILE A 170 -15.06 -14.85 -13.64
N ALA A 171 -13.84 -15.14 -14.12
CA ALA A 171 -12.68 -15.32 -13.26
C ALA A 171 -12.37 -14.06 -12.44
N ASP A 172 -12.45 -12.87 -13.02
CA ASP A 172 -12.20 -11.60 -12.32
C ASP A 172 -13.30 -11.30 -11.29
N ALA A 173 -14.57 -11.60 -11.60
CA ALA A 173 -15.65 -11.48 -10.62
C ALA A 173 -15.45 -12.45 -9.44
N LEU A 174 -15.08 -13.70 -9.70
CA LEU A 174 -14.74 -14.66 -8.64
C LEU A 174 -13.56 -14.17 -7.80
N LYS A 175 -12.53 -13.58 -8.43
CA LYS A 175 -11.41 -12.99 -7.70
C LYS A 175 -11.86 -11.88 -6.77
N ASP A 176 -12.69 -10.96 -7.27
CA ASP A 176 -13.17 -9.84 -6.47
C ASP A 176 -14.02 -10.31 -5.28
N ILE A 177 -14.92 -11.27 -5.50
CA ILE A 177 -15.76 -11.84 -4.44
C ILE A 177 -14.92 -12.57 -3.38
N ILE A 178 -13.92 -13.35 -3.78
CA ILE A 178 -13.16 -14.23 -2.87
C ILE A 178 -12.03 -13.47 -2.15
N PHE A 179 -11.32 -12.58 -2.84
CA PHE A 179 -10.05 -12.03 -2.37
C PHE A 179 -10.09 -10.55 -1.99
N ALA A 180 -11.00 -9.73 -2.54
CA ALA A 180 -10.93 -8.27 -2.38
C ALA A 180 -11.03 -7.81 -0.91
N ARG A 181 -11.75 -8.56 -0.07
CA ARG A 181 -11.85 -8.27 1.38
C ARG A 181 -10.60 -8.65 2.18
N ILE A 182 -9.75 -9.52 1.64
CA ILE A 182 -8.59 -10.11 2.33
C ILE A 182 -7.29 -9.46 1.85
N ILE A 183 -7.27 -9.04 0.58
CA ILE A 183 -6.15 -8.37 -0.05
C ILE A 183 -6.50 -6.88 -0.19
N PRO A 184 -5.97 -6.01 0.68
CA PRO A 184 -6.32 -4.60 0.67
C PRO A 184 -5.80 -3.91 -0.60
N ARG A 185 -6.49 -2.87 -1.05
CA ARG A 185 -6.05 -2.02 -2.14
C ARG A 185 -4.85 -1.17 -1.67
N PRO A 186 -3.66 -1.31 -2.28
CA PRO A 186 -2.48 -0.57 -1.83
C PRO A 186 -2.46 0.84 -2.44
N PHE A 187 -2.07 1.82 -1.63
CA PHE A 187 -1.53 3.10 -2.07
C PHE A 187 -0.13 3.25 -1.46
N ILE A 188 0.86 3.73 -2.22
CA ILE A 188 2.23 3.89 -1.71
C ILE A 188 2.70 5.33 -1.85
N ALA A 189 3.39 5.82 -0.83
CA ALA A 189 4.21 7.03 -0.84
C ALA A 189 5.67 6.60 -0.62
N SER A 190 6.41 6.35 -1.70
CA SER A 190 7.82 5.89 -1.65
C SER A 190 8.78 6.96 -1.11
N ALA A 191 10.00 6.58 -0.73
CA ALA A 191 11.03 7.53 -0.31
C ALA A 191 11.35 8.61 -1.37
N GLU A 192 11.22 8.25 -2.66
CA GLU A 192 11.50 9.14 -3.80
C GLU A 192 10.34 10.07 -4.19
N ARG A 193 9.22 10.06 -3.42
CA ARG A 193 8.03 10.88 -3.67
C ARG A 193 8.32 12.38 -3.81
N THR A 194 9.34 12.90 -3.11
CA THR A 194 9.75 14.30 -3.24
C THR A 194 10.28 14.64 -4.63
N GLY A 195 11.02 13.71 -5.27
CA GLY A 195 11.48 13.89 -6.64
C GLY A 195 10.33 13.91 -7.65
N ALA A 196 9.36 13.02 -7.49
CA ALA A 196 8.16 12.97 -8.32
C ALA A 196 7.35 14.28 -8.26
N ALA A 197 7.25 14.88 -7.08
CA ALA A 197 6.58 16.17 -6.89
C ALA A 197 7.29 17.35 -7.57
N ILE A 198 8.63 17.37 -7.54
CA ILE A 198 9.44 18.47 -8.10
C ILE A 198 9.47 18.40 -9.63
N PHE A 199 9.83 17.24 -10.19
CA PHE A 199 10.08 17.06 -11.63
C PHE A 199 8.83 16.71 -12.44
N ARG A 200 7.65 16.98 -11.88
CA ARG A 200 6.35 16.64 -12.46
C ARG A 200 6.19 17.19 -13.88
N LYS A 201 6.58 18.45 -14.10
CA LYS A 201 6.44 19.13 -15.40
C LYS A 201 7.40 18.52 -16.42
N GLU A 202 8.66 18.35 -16.05
CA GLU A 202 9.72 17.78 -16.88
C GLU A 202 9.38 16.35 -17.33
N LEU A 203 8.86 15.53 -16.41
CA LEU A 203 8.41 14.17 -16.70
C LEU A 203 7.21 14.15 -17.68
N ASN A 204 6.30 15.12 -17.58
CA ASN A 204 5.22 15.29 -18.53
C ASN A 204 5.71 15.72 -19.91
N PHE A 205 6.63 16.69 -19.97
CA PHE A 205 7.25 17.14 -21.23
C PHE A 205 8.00 16.02 -21.93
N ALA A 206 8.81 15.25 -21.20
CA ALA A 206 9.54 14.10 -21.75
C ALA A 206 8.58 13.08 -22.39
N ARG A 207 7.48 12.72 -21.70
CA ARG A 207 6.48 11.80 -22.27
C ARG A 207 5.80 12.39 -23.51
N ASN A 208 5.35 13.64 -23.45
CA ASN A 208 4.61 14.23 -24.56
C ASN A 208 5.50 14.36 -25.81
N ARG A 209 6.76 14.78 -25.63
CA ARG A 209 7.74 14.79 -26.72
C ARG A 209 7.97 13.41 -27.32
N LEU A 210 8.07 12.37 -26.51
CA LEU A 210 8.17 11.00 -27.00
C LEU A 210 6.93 10.60 -27.81
N LEU A 211 5.73 10.94 -27.34
CA LEU A 211 4.47 10.69 -28.07
C LEU A 211 4.40 11.46 -29.40
N ASP A 212 4.89 12.70 -29.44
CA ASP A 212 4.95 13.51 -30.65
C ASP A 212 5.95 12.94 -31.66
N GLU A 213 7.14 12.53 -31.20
CA GLU A 213 8.15 11.84 -32.02
C GLU A 213 7.62 10.48 -32.54
N MET A 214 6.80 9.77 -31.75
CA MET A 214 6.10 8.56 -32.17
C MET A 214 5.04 8.82 -33.25
N GLY A 215 4.34 9.95 -33.20
CA GLY A 215 3.36 10.35 -34.23
C GLY A 215 4.00 10.68 -35.58
N GLN A 216 5.31 11.01 -35.59
CA GLN A 216 6.07 11.35 -36.80
C GLN A 216 6.94 10.19 -37.33
N ALA A 217 7.16 9.13 -36.55
CA ALA A 217 7.98 7.99 -36.95
C ALA A 217 7.22 7.03 -37.89
N ASN A 218 7.66 6.93 -39.14
CA ASN A 218 7.18 5.95 -40.12
C ASN A 218 7.42 4.50 -39.64
N ASN A 219 6.33 3.79 -39.25
CA ASN A 219 6.09 2.33 -39.27
C ASN A 219 7.21 1.30 -38.97
N LYS A 220 8.35 1.68 -38.38
CA LYS A 220 9.45 0.76 -38.04
C LYS A 220 9.78 0.65 -36.56
N ILE A 221 9.10 1.42 -35.71
CA ILE A 221 9.29 1.38 -34.27
C ILE A 221 7.94 1.10 -33.65
N ASN A 222 7.81 -0.01 -32.93
CA ASN A 222 6.56 -0.37 -32.28
C ASN A 222 6.32 0.63 -31.13
N PRO A 223 5.30 1.51 -31.21
CA PRO A 223 5.11 2.60 -30.26
C PRO A 223 5.00 2.11 -28.81
N MET A 224 4.43 0.91 -28.64
CA MET A 224 4.35 0.22 -27.35
C MET A 224 5.73 -0.17 -26.81
N GLU A 225 6.65 -0.65 -27.64
CA GLU A 225 7.98 -1.12 -27.23
C GLU A 225 8.89 0.04 -26.76
N LEU A 226 8.73 1.23 -27.36
CA LEU A 226 9.46 2.44 -26.95
C LEU A 226 8.89 3.07 -25.68
N LEU A 227 7.56 3.10 -25.53
CA LEU A 227 6.90 3.42 -24.26
C LEU A 227 7.35 2.47 -23.14
N PHE A 228 7.42 1.17 -23.42
CA PHE A 228 7.92 0.18 -22.46
C PHE A 228 9.37 0.45 -22.03
N LYS A 229 10.27 0.85 -22.95
CA LYS A 229 11.67 1.18 -22.62
C LYS A 229 11.83 2.35 -21.64
N VAL A 230 11.03 3.40 -21.77
CA VAL A 230 11.14 4.61 -20.91
C VAL A 230 10.66 4.37 -19.47
N TYR A 231 9.84 3.35 -19.25
CA TYR A 231 9.34 2.97 -17.93
C TYR A 231 10.06 1.75 -17.32
N GLN A 232 11.14 1.25 -17.92
CA GLN A 232 11.95 0.17 -17.32
C GLN A 232 12.91 0.66 -16.23
N ASP A 233 13.11 1.96 -16.09
CA ASP A 233 14.18 2.49 -15.22
C ASP A 233 13.77 2.71 -13.75
N TYR A 234 12.47 2.62 -13.44
CA TYR A 234 11.97 2.82 -12.07
C TYR A 234 11.29 1.59 -11.51
N ALA A 235 11.60 1.29 -10.24
CA ALA A 235 10.83 0.32 -9.48
C ALA A 235 9.34 0.69 -9.47
N LEU A 236 8.46 -0.31 -9.45
CA LEU A 236 7.03 -0.14 -9.57
C LEU A 236 6.44 0.86 -8.56
N PRO A 237 6.82 0.85 -7.26
CA PRO A 237 6.36 1.88 -6.30
C PRO A 237 6.66 3.32 -6.75
N ILE A 238 7.88 3.57 -7.22
CA ILE A 238 8.31 4.90 -7.68
C ILE A 238 7.52 5.29 -8.92
N LYS A 239 7.37 4.36 -9.87
CA LYS A 239 6.55 4.57 -11.07
C LYS A 239 5.11 4.94 -10.71
N THR A 240 4.50 4.25 -9.75
CA THR A 240 3.14 4.55 -9.30
C THR A 240 3.03 5.92 -8.63
N ASN A 241 4.05 6.37 -7.88
CA ASN A 241 4.08 7.74 -7.35
C ASN A 241 4.15 8.77 -8.47
N VAL A 242 5.04 8.58 -9.44
CA VAL A 242 5.15 9.47 -10.61
C VAL A 242 3.84 9.54 -11.38
N ASP A 243 3.22 8.38 -11.68
CA ASP A 243 1.95 8.33 -12.39
C ASP A 243 0.82 9.00 -11.60
N PHE A 244 0.80 8.83 -10.27
CA PHE A 244 -0.15 9.50 -9.38
C PHE A 244 0.01 11.02 -9.41
N THR A 245 1.23 11.54 -9.17
CA THR A 245 1.52 12.97 -9.20
C THR A 245 1.19 13.58 -10.57
N ARG A 246 1.34 12.83 -11.67
CA ARG A 246 0.99 13.36 -13.00
C ARG A 246 -0.52 13.51 -13.20
N GLN A 247 -1.32 12.66 -12.57
CA GLN A 247 -2.77 12.63 -12.74
C GLN A 247 -3.53 13.53 -11.76
N LEU A 248 -2.84 14.41 -11.02
CA LEU A 248 -3.47 15.22 -9.97
C LEU A 248 -4.67 16.04 -10.47
N GLU A 249 -4.66 16.59 -11.69
CA GLU A 249 -5.82 17.30 -12.26
C GLU A 249 -7.10 16.44 -12.33
N THR A 250 -6.94 15.15 -12.59
CA THR A 250 -8.05 14.18 -12.64
C THR A 250 -8.42 13.73 -11.24
N ILE A 251 -7.42 13.48 -10.39
CA ILE A 251 -7.62 13.01 -9.01
C ILE A 251 -8.39 14.06 -8.20
N VAL A 252 -8.12 15.36 -8.36
CA VAL A 252 -8.83 16.42 -7.61
C VAL A 252 -10.34 16.49 -7.88
N LYS A 253 -10.81 15.87 -8.96
CA LYS A 253 -12.24 15.80 -9.31
C LYS A 253 -12.99 14.75 -8.47
N LYS A 254 -12.26 13.86 -7.79
CA LYS A 254 -12.80 12.85 -6.88
C LYS A 254 -12.86 13.38 -5.45
N SER A 255 -13.62 12.70 -4.62
CA SER A 255 -13.71 12.92 -3.18
C SER A 255 -13.54 11.57 -2.47
N SER A 256 -12.77 11.57 -1.38
CA SER A 256 -12.61 10.39 -0.52
C SER A 256 -13.65 10.36 0.60
N PHE A 257 -13.83 9.20 1.23
CA PHE A 257 -14.69 9.13 2.42
C PHE A 257 -14.17 9.99 3.58
N ILE A 258 -12.84 10.22 3.65
CA ILE A 258 -12.25 11.13 4.65
C ILE A 258 -12.71 12.56 4.37
N SER A 259 -12.67 13.01 3.12
CA SER A 259 -13.11 14.35 2.76
C SER A 259 -14.60 14.58 3.02
N GLU A 260 -15.41 13.53 2.91
CA GLU A 260 -16.86 13.60 3.10
C GLU A 260 -17.26 13.51 4.57
N ASN A 261 -16.62 12.61 5.34
CA ASN A 261 -17.09 12.24 6.67
C ASN A 261 -16.15 12.67 7.81
N HIS A 262 -14.88 12.96 7.50
CA HIS A 262 -13.82 13.26 8.49
C HIS A 262 -12.99 14.49 8.10
N PRO A 263 -13.61 15.67 7.90
CA PRO A 263 -12.92 16.89 7.46
C PRO A 263 -11.87 17.39 8.46
N ASP A 264 -12.00 17.00 9.72
CA ASP A 264 -11.08 17.30 10.79
C ASP A 264 -9.75 16.53 10.66
N VAL A 265 -9.74 15.32 10.09
CA VAL A 265 -8.48 14.63 9.70
C VAL A 265 -7.72 15.44 8.66
N LEU A 266 -8.44 16.05 7.70
CA LEU A 266 -7.83 16.93 6.70
C LEU A 266 -7.34 18.25 7.32
N ALA A 267 -8.01 18.74 8.36
CA ALA A 267 -7.57 19.92 9.11
C ALA A 267 -6.26 19.62 9.88
N ASP A 268 -6.18 18.47 10.56
CA ASP A 268 -4.96 18.03 11.23
C ASP A 268 -3.80 17.89 10.24
N PHE A 269 -4.05 17.28 9.09
CA PHE A 269 -3.06 17.15 8.03
C PHE A 269 -2.63 18.53 7.49
N ALA A 270 -3.57 19.47 7.30
CA ALA A 270 -3.27 20.83 6.90
C ALA A 270 -2.39 21.56 7.93
N ASP A 271 -2.55 21.27 9.22
CA ASP A 271 -1.72 21.82 10.29
C ASP A 271 -0.32 21.20 10.33
N ILE A 272 -0.17 19.91 9.99
CA ILE A 272 1.15 19.26 9.82
C ILE A 272 1.96 19.96 8.71
N ILE A 273 1.34 20.19 7.55
CA ILE A 273 2.03 20.83 6.42
C ILE A 273 2.10 22.37 6.57
N GLY A 274 1.25 22.96 7.41
CA GLY A 274 1.17 24.40 7.66
C GLY A 274 0.41 25.20 6.59
N GLY A 275 -0.50 24.56 5.85
CA GLY A 275 -1.16 25.14 4.68
C GLY A 275 -2.02 24.13 3.91
N LYS A 276 -2.21 24.34 2.61
CA LYS A 276 -2.99 23.44 1.74
C LYS A 276 -2.42 23.36 0.33
N TYR A 277 -2.68 22.26 -0.36
CA TYR A 277 -2.40 22.12 -1.79
C TYR A 277 -3.58 22.57 -2.64
N THR A 278 -3.28 23.23 -3.77
CA THR A 278 -4.27 23.61 -4.78
C THR A 278 -3.78 23.24 -6.17
N VAL A 279 -4.68 22.74 -7.01
CA VAL A 279 -4.41 22.45 -8.43
C VAL A 279 -5.29 23.36 -9.27
N THR A 280 -4.70 24.05 -10.23
CA THR A 280 -5.44 24.93 -11.15
C THR A 280 -6.03 24.12 -12.30
N ARG A 281 -6.93 24.76 -13.08
CA ARG A 281 -7.48 24.16 -14.30
C ARG A 281 -6.43 23.90 -15.40
N ASN A 282 -5.26 24.54 -15.31
CA ASN A 282 -4.15 24.36 -16.25
C ASN A 282 -3.15 23.31 -15.73
N ASP A 283 -3.61 22.43 -14.85
CA ASP A 283 -2.81 21.40 -14.18
C ASP A 283 -1.59 21.94 -13.39
N GLU A 284 -1.68 23.16 -12.87
CA GLU A 284 -0.61 23.73 -12.05
C GLU A 284 -0.83 23.45 -10.57
N LEU A 285 0.18 22.86 -9.93
CA LEU A 285 0.19 22.52 -8.51
C LEU A 285 0.84 23.64 -7.70
N TYR A 286 0.13 24.13 -6.70
CA TYR A 286 0.57 25.15 -5.76
C TYR A 286 0.38 24.70 -4.31
N TYR A 287 1.21 25.26 -3.44
CA TYR A 287 1.06 25.23 -2.00
C TYR A 287 0.69 26.63 -1.50
N GLU A 288 -0.34 26.70 -0.66
CA GLU A 288 -0.85 27.92 -0.04
C GLU A 288 -0.62 27.85 1.48
N PRO A 289 0.38 28.56 2.02
CA PRO A 289 0.64 28.58 3.46
C PRO A 289 -0.53 29.19 4.26
N LYS A 290 -0.79 28.66 5.45
CA LYS A 290 -1.82 29.18 6.37
C LYS A 290 -1.53 30.63 6.77
N LYS A 291 -0.24 30.96 6.98
CA LYS A 291 0.26 32.31 7.26
C LYS A 291 0.69 32.97 5.94
N GLY A 292 -0.26 33.58 5.24
CA GLY A 292 0.01 34.30 3.99
C GLY A 292 -1.10 34.12 2.95
N LYS A 293 -2.30 34.67 3.22
CA LYS A 293 -3.57 34.42 2.50
C LYS A 293 -3.57 34.63 0.97
N ARG A 294 -2.48 35.11 0.37
CA ARG A 294 -2.33 35.32 -1.09
C ARG A 294 -1.05 34.71 -1.67
N LEU A 295 -0.20 34.11 -0.86
CA LEU A 295 1.04 33.51 -1.32
C LEU A 295 0.73 32.13 -1.91
N LYS A 296 1.05 31.95 -3.20
CA LYS A 296 1.03 30.65 -3.88
C LYS A 296 2.47 30.30 -4.20
N LEU A 297 2.94 29.19 -3.66
CA LEU A 297 4.28 28.67 -3.89
C LEU A 297 4.17 27.48 -4.83
N SER A 298 5.00 27.45 -5.87
CA SER A 298 5.20 26.23 -6.64
C SER A 298 5.93 25.18 -5.79
N MET A 299 5.98 23.93 -6.25
CA MET A 299 6.64 22.86 -5.48
C MET A 299 8.13 23.09 -5.30
N ASP A 300 8.82 23.72 -6.25
CA ASP A 300 10.23 24.12 -6.13
C ASP A 300 10.46 25.25 -5.11
N GLN A 301 9.41 26.00 -4.74
CA GLN A 301 9.46 27.09 -3.76
C GLN A 301 8.94 26.68 -2.36
N SER A 302 8.28 25.53 -2.24
CA SER A 302 7.74 25.02 -0.97
C SER A 302 8.81 24.29 -0.15
N SER A 303 8.59 24.06 1.16
CA SER A 303 9.56 23.32 1.98
C SER A 303 9.61 21.83 1.61
N SER A 304 10.73 21.16 1.90
CA SER A 304 10.88 19.73 1.63
C SER A 304 9.85 18.88 2.37
N ALA A 305 9.48 19.26 3.60
CA ALA A 305 8.37 18.64 4.35
C ALA A 305 7.05 18.67 3.55
N VAL A 306 6.68 19.84 3.03
CA VAL A 306 5.46 20.03 2.21
C VAL A 306 5.53 19.17 0.95
N ARG A 307 6.68 19.06 0.29
CA ARG A 307 6.82 18.20 -0.90
C ARG A 307 6.68 16.71 -0.56
N SER A 308 7.29 16.28 0.55
CA SER A 308 7.28 14.87 0.98
C SER A 308 5.88 14.37 1.38
N LEU A 309 4.98 15.25 1.81
CA LEU A 309 3.63 14.90 2.24
C LEU A 309 2.58 15.06 1.13
N LEU A 310 2.97 15.48 -0.07
CA LEU A 310 2.06 15.74 -1.19
C LEU A 310 1.16 14.54 -1.49
N ASP A 311 1.77 13.38 -1.76
CA ASP A 311 1.05 12.17 -2.16
C ASP A 311 0.04 11.73 -1.10
N ILE A 312 0.43 11.81 0.18
CA ILE A 312 -0.45 11.49 1.31
C ILE A 312 -1.62 12.48 1.36
N GLY A 313 -1.38 13.78 1.21
CA GLY A 313 -2.43 14.80 1.24
C GLY A 313 -3.49 14.61 0.14
N PHE A 314 -3.06 14.29 -1.09
CA PHE A 314 -3.99 14.02 -2.18
C PHE A 314 -4.70 12.67 -2.01
N TYR A 315 -4.00 11.63 -1.54
CA TYR A 315 -4.64 10.36 -1.20
C TYR A 315 -5.76 10.54 -0.18
N LEU A 316 -5.46 11.19 0.95
CA LEU A 316 -6.42 11.43 2.03
C LEU A 316 -7.64 12.18 1.52
N LYS A 317 -7.47 13.19 0.67
CA LYS A 317 -8.57 14.05 0.23
C LYS A 317 -9.38 13.46 -0.93
N HIS A 318 -8.78 12.66 -1.81
CA HIS A 318 -9.38 12.34 -3.11
C HIS A 318 -9.47 10.84 -3.44
N GLU A 319 -8.67 9.98 -2.81
CA GLU A 319 -8.61 8.56 -3.18
C GLU A 319 -8.91 7.61 -2.04
N ALA A 320 -8.72 7.99 -0.78
CA ALA A 320 -8.85 7.10 0.36
C ALA A 320 -10.23 6.42 0.42
N GLN A 321 -10.23 5.11 0.65
CA GLN A 321 -11.42 4.27 0.84
C GLN A 321 -11.22 3.40 2.09
N ILE A 322 -12.33 3.01 2.73
CA ILE A 322 -12.30 2.11 3.89
C ILE A 322 -11.73 0.76 3.44
N GLY A 323 -10.81 0.19 4.21
CA GLY A 323 -10.14 -1.09 3.90
C GLY A 323 -8.91 -0.97 2.99
N ASP A 324 -8.56 0.24 2.53
CA ASP A 324 -7.29 0.48 1.84
C ASP A 324 -6.08 0.16 2.73
N LEU A 325 -4.92 -0.05 2.08
CA LEU A 325 -3.61 -0.06 2.72
C LEU A 325 -2.78 1.15 2.26
N LEU A 326 -2.61 2.12 3.14
CA LEU A 326 -1.68 3.24 2.97
C LEU A 326 -0.27 2.81 3.36
N MET A 327 0.62 2.67 2.37
CA MET A 327 2.03 2.34 2.56
C MET A 327 2.88 3.61 2.49
N VAL A 328 3.68 3.93 3.51
CA VAL A 328 4.55 5.11 3.51
C VAL A 328 5.98 4.70 3.86
N ASP A 329 6.90 4.93 2.91
CA ASP A 329 8.31 4.61 3.10
C ASP A 329 9.04 5.82 3.69
N GLU A 330 9.55 5.67 4.91
CA GLU A 330 10.22 6.73 5.68
C GLU A 330 9.38 8.02 5.76
N PRO A 331 8.21 7.98 6.42
CA PRO A 331 7.34 9.15 6.58
C PRO A 331 8.05 10.33 7.26
N GLU A 332 9.07 10.08 8.07
CA GLU A 332 9.86 11.08 8.78
C GLU A 332 10.79 11.92 7.89
N LEU A 333 11.06 11.50 6.65
CA LEU A 333 11.97 12.22 5.77
C LEU A 333 11.54 13.67 5.63
N ASN A 334 12.47 14.59 5.90
CA ASN A 334 12.28 16.04 5.88
C ASN A 334 11.34 16.62 6.95
N LEU A 335 10.88 15.82 7.92
CA LEU A 335 9.99 16.29 8.99
C LEU A 335 10.75 16.66 10.27
N HIS A 336 10.38 17.79 10.87
CA HIS A 336 10.77 18.13 12.23
C HIS A 336 10.19 17.10 13.23
N PRO A 337 10.86 16.78 14.36
CA PRO A 337 10.36 15.84 15.35
C PRO A 337 8.91 16.06 15.80
N GLU A 338 8.49 17.32 15.96
CA GLU A 338 7.09 17.67 16.25
C GLU A 338 6.11 17.13 15.19
N ASN A 339 6.44 17.27 13.90
CA ASN A 339 5.60 16.78 12.82
C ASN A 339 5.71 15.26 12.65
N GLN A 340 6.82 14.63 13.03
CA GLN A 340 6.92 13.16 13.07
C GLN A 340 5.91 12.59 14.08
N ARG A 341 5.77 13.23 15.25
CA ARG A 341 4.73 12.87 16.25
C ARG A 341 3.32 13.05 15.68
N ARG A 342 3.01 14.20 15.09
CA ARG A 342 1.68 14.44 14.48
C ARG A 342 1.34 13.48 13.34
N VAL A 343 2.34 13.07 12.55
CA VAL A 343 2.14 12.05 11.50
C VAL A 343 1.85 10.67 12.11
N ALA A 344 2.48 10.31 13.24
CA ALA A 344 2.14 9.09 13.97
C ALA A 344 0.70 9.10 14.50
N GLN A 345 0.27 10.23 15.08
CA GLN A 345 -1.12 10.45 15.51
C GLN A 345 -2.11 10.33 14.35
N LEU A 346 -1.79 10.93 13.20
CA LEU A 346 -2.56 10.80 11.97
C LEU A 346 -2.70 9.33 11.55
N PHE A 347 -1.60 8.56 11.52
CA PHE A 347 -1.66 7.15 11.14
C PHE A 347 -2.52 6.31 12.09
N ALA A 348 -2.40 6.50 13.40
CA ALA A 348 -3.24 5.83 14.39
C ALA A 348 -4.74 6.14 14.15
N ARG A 349 -5.03 7.40 13.84
CA ARG A 349 -6.38 7.85 13.52
C ARG A 349 -6.93 7.21 12.25
N LEU A 350 -6.13 7.13 11.18
CA LEU A 350 -6.54 6.46 9.93
C LEU A 350 -6.85 4.97 10.17
N VAL A 351 -6.06 4.32 11.02
CA VAL A 351 -6.31 2.93 11.45
C VAL A 351 -7.64 2.78 12.17
N ASN A 352 -7.98 3.71 13.06
CA ASN A 352 -9.28 3.71 13.73
C ASN A 352 -10.46 3.99 12.77
N LEU A 353 -10.21 4.65 11.65
CA LEU A 353 -11.18 4.88 10.57
C LEU A 353 -11.26 3.73 9.56
N GLY A 354 -10.52 2.64 9.77
CA GLY A 354 -10.56 1.44 8.93
C GLY A 354 -9.63 1.47 7.72
N ILE A 355 -8.68 2.41 7.65
CA ILE A 355 -7.58 2.37 6.68
C ILE A 355 -6.40 1.66 7.33
N LYS A 356 -5.89 0.62 6.70
CA LYS A 356 -4.66 -0.03 7.14
C LYS A 356 -3.47 0.83 6.79
N VAL A 357 -2.47 0.87 7.65
CA VAL A 357 -1.25 1.64 7.45
C VAL A 357 -0.05 0.72 7.54
N PHE A 358 0.86 0.83 6.57
CA PHE A 358 2.15 0.15 6.56
C PHE A 358 3.25 1.20 6.46
N ILE A 359 4.18 1.24 7.41
CA ILE A 359 5.30 2.18 7.34
C ILE A 359 6.64 1.48 7.51
N THR A 360 7.64 2.02 6.82
CA THR A 360 9.05 1.77 7.12
C THR A 360 9.63 3.01 7.76
N THR A 361 10.40 2.87 8.85
CA THR A 361 10.91 4.04 9.57
C THR A 361 12.24 3.79 10.25
N HIS A 362 13.03 4.85 10.40
CA HIS A 362 14.18 4.94 11.28
C HIS A 362 13.95 5.99 12.40
N SER A 363 12.71 6.45 12.59
CA SER A 363 12.37 7.47 13.58
C SER A 363 11.97 6.87 14.93
N ASP A 364 12.81 7.12 15.92
CA ASP A 364 12.48 6.91 17.33
C ASP A 364 11.30 7.80 17.80
N TYR A 365 11.13 8.99 17.22
CA TYR A 365 10.00 9.87 17.56
C TYR A 365 8.64 9.28 17.16
N ILE A 366 8.57 8.61 16.00
CA ILE A 366 7.34 7.93 15.58
C ILE A 366 7.02 6.77 16.53
N ILE A 367 8.01 5.95 16.87
CA ILE A 367 7.82 4.82 17.78
C ILE A 367 7.40 5.29 19.17
N LYS A 368 8.08 6.30 19.74
CA LYS A 368 7.74 6.86 21.06
C LYS A 368 6.35 7.50 21.10
N GLU A 369 5.95 8.16 20.02
CA GLU A 369 4.60 8.71 19.94
C GLU A 369 3.56 7.59 19.90
N LEU A 370 3.78 6.53 19.11
CA LEU A 370 2.89 5.36 19.10
C LEU A 370 2.83 4.69 20.48
N ASN A 371 3.96 4.57 21.19
CA ASN A 371 3.95 4.08 22.57
C ASN A 371 3.07 4.95 23.46
N THR A 372 3.17 6.27 23.34
CA THR A 372 2.30 7.20 24.09
C THR A 372 0.83 6.96 23.77
N LEU A 373 0.46 6.78 22.50
CA LEU A 373 -0.92 6.51 22.08
C LEU A 373 -1.45 5.15 22.56
N ILE A 374 -0.58 4.13 22.64
CA ILE A 374 -0.92 2.82 23.21
C ILE A 374 -1.16 2.95 24.71
N MET A 375 -0.21 3.56 25.43
CA MET A 375 -0.24 3.71 26.88
C MET A 375 -1.43 4.58 27.34
N LEU A 376 -1.79 5.61 26.58
CA LEU A 376 -2.95 6.46 26.89
C LEU A 376 -4.30 5.78 26.63
N ASN A 377 -4.34 4.68 25.88
CA ASN A 377 -5.58 3.97 25.52
C ASN A 377 -6.19 3.16 26.68
N HIS A 378 -5.57 3.18 27.87
CA HIS A 378 -6.10 2.52 29.06
C HIS A 378 -7.15 3.36 29.79
N ASP A 379 -8.17 2.68 30.32
CA ASP A 379 -9.25 3.31 31.08
C ASP A 379 -8.84 3.62 32.53
N GLN A 380 -7.83 4.49 32.70
CA GLN A 380 -7.38 4.93 34.02
C GLN A 380 -7.56 6.44 34.20
N PRO A 381 -8.11 6.92 35.35
CA PRO A 381 -8.40 8.34 35.54
C PRO A 381 -7.18 9.27 35.45
N HIS A 382 -5.98 8.79 35.76
CA HIS A 382 -4.77 9.62 35.66
C HIS A 382 -4.30 9.76 34.20
N LEU A 383 -4.46 8.72 33.37
CA LEU A 383 -4.09 8.75 31.95
C LEU A 383 -5.03 9.64 31.15
N LYS A 384 -6.34 9.61 31.42
CA LYS A 384 -7.31 10.53 30.82
C LYS A 384 -6.95 12.00 31.11
N ARG A 385 -6.55 12.30 32.35
CA ARG A 385 -6.07 13.65 32.72
C ARG A 385 -4.81 14.06 31.99
N ILE A 386 -3.87 13.13 31.76
CA ILE A 386 -2.66 13.39 30.97
C ILE A 386 -3.04 13.66 29.52
N ALA A 387 -3.89 12.81 28.92
CA ALA A 387 -4.37 12.99 27.55
C ALA A 387 -5.03 14.36 27.35
N GLU A 388 -5.95 14.75 28.24
CA GLU A 388 -6.61 16.06 28.20
C GLU A 388 -5.61 17.22 28.34
N LYS A 389 -4.65 17.11 29.28
CA LYS A 389 -3.65 18.16 29.52
C LYS A 389 -2.71 18.37 28.34
N GLU A 390 -2.27 17.28 27.73
CA GLU A 390 -1.29 17.31 26.63
C GLU A 390 -1.97 17.39 25.24
N GLY A 391 -3.30 17.40 25.19
CA GLY A 391 -4.09 17.63 23.98
C GLY A 391 -4.33 16.40 23.09
N TYR A 392 -4.20 15.20 23.65
CA TYR A 392 -4.51 13.95 22.95
C TYR A 392 -6.01 13.70 22.84
N ARG A 393 -6.45 13.26 21.67
CA ARG A 393 -7.85 12.94 21.40
C ARG A 393 -8.10 11.45 21.44
N GLN A 394 -9.31 11.04 21.83
CA GLN A 394 -9.69 9.63 21.91
C GLN A 394 -9.59 8.91 20.56
N GLU A 395 -9.82 9.61 19.45
CA GLU A 395 -9.74 9.03 18.10
C GLU A 395 -8.30 8.72 17.66
N GLU A 396 -7.30 9.27 18.36
CA GLU A 396 -5.86 9.05 18.10
C GLU A 396 -5.31 7.85 18.86
N LEU A 397 -5.99 7.42 19.93
CA LEU A 397 -5.54 6.32 20.77
C LEU A 397 -5.67 4.98 20.04
N ILE A 398 -4.71 4.09 20.22
CA ILE A 398 -4.64 2.84 19.46
C ILE A 398 -4.33 1.65 20.37
N SER A 399 -5.03 0.53 20.15
CA SER A 399 -4.76 -0.71 20.87
C SER A 399 -3.49 -1.39 20.35
N ALA A 400 -2.68 -1.93 21.27
CA ALA A 400 -1.51 -2.75 20.97
C ALA A 400 -1.82 -3.90 19.99
N GLU A 401 -3.01 -4.48 20.05
CA GLU A 401 -3.42 -5.61 19.20
C GLU A 401 -3.49 -5.25 17.71
N LYS A 402 -3.81 -3.99 17.39
CA LYS A 402 -3.90 -3.48 16.02
C LYS A 402 -2.52 -3.27 15.38
N ILE A 403 -1.46 -3.25 16.20
CA ILE A 403 -0.11 -2.90 15.78
C ILE A 403 0.73 -4.15 15.61
N LYS A 404 1.53 -4.19 14.55
CA LYS A 404 2.58 -5.18 14.32
C LYS A 404 3.87 -4.46 13.97
N VAL A 405 4.91 -4.68 14.76
CA VAL A 405 6.23 -4.06 14.54
C VAL A 405 7.26 -5.15 14.28
N TYR A 406 8.10 -4.92 13.28
CA TYR A 406 9.20 -5.79 12.91
C TYR A 406 10.50 -4.99 12.83
N ILE A 407 11.56 -5.50 13.46
CA ILE A 407 12.88 -4.90 13.46
C ILE A 407 13.70 -5.56 12.35
N ALA A 408 14.21 -4.75 11.43
CA ALA A 408 15.12 -5.17 10.37
C ALA A 408 16.55 -5.18 10.91
N GLU A 409 17.05 -6.36 11.28
CA GLU A 409 18.34 -6.54 11.95
C GLU A 409 19.02 -7.87 11.57
N GLU A 410 20.29 -8.01 11.94
CA GLU A 410 20.96 -9.30 11.93
C GLU A 410 20.56 -10.11 13.17
N ALA A 411 19.85 -11.23 12.97
CA ALA A 411 19.46 -12.12 14.05
C ALA A 411 19.86 -13.58 13.80
N LEU A 412 19.96 -14.34 14.88
CA LEU A 412 20.23 -15.78 14.85
C LEU A 412 18.92 -16.55 14.65
N ILE A 413 18.62 -16.91 13.40
CA ILE A 413 17.40 -17.64 13.02
C ILE A 413 17.69 -19.04 12.49
N VAL A 414 16.72 -19.95 12.63
CA VAL A 414 16.75 -21.25 11.96
C VAL A 414 16.20 -21.06 10.54
N LEU A 415 17.07 -21.20 9.55
CA LEU A 415 16.67 -21.13 8.15
C LEU A 415 15.81 -22.35 7.80
N GLU A 416 14.84 -22.16 6.92
CA GLU A 416 13.97 -23.22 6.44
C GLU A 416 14.78 -24.40 5.87
N GLY A 417 14.44 -25.62 6.31
CA GLY A 417 15.17 -26.84 5.93
C GLY A 417 16.52 -27.03 6.64
N LYS A 418 16.88 -26.17 7.59
CA LYS A 418 18.08 -26.31 8.43
C LYS A 418 17.72 -26.53 9.90
N THR A 419 18.64 -27.11 10.66
CA THR A 419 18.51 -27.32 12.11
C THR A 419 19.34 -26.33 12.93
N ARG A 420 20.47 -25.86 12.39
CA ARG A 420 21.38 -24.92 13.07
C ARG A 420 20.97 -23.46 12.83
N LYS A 421 20.97 -22.65 13.89
CA LYS A 421 20.81 -21.20 13.80
C LYS A 421 21.94 -20.57 13.00
N THR A 422 21.60 -19.67 12.09
CA THR A 422 22.54 -18.88 11.28
C THR A 422 22.29 -17.41 11.57
N LYS A 423 23.36 -16.63 11.75
CA LYS A 423 23.26 -15.18 11.87
C LYS A 423 23.08 -14.59 10.47
N CYS A 424 21.98 -13.90 10.22
CA CYS A 424 21.71 -13.25 8.94
C CYS A 424 20.70 -12.11 9.10
N GLN A 425 20.67 -11.23 8.10
CA GLN A 425 19.67 -10.16 8.02
C GLN A 425 18.26 -10.76 7.85
N THR A 426 17.34 -10.34 8.73
CA THR A 426 15.96 -10.81 8.80
C THR A 426 15.04 -9.71 9.36
N LEU A 427 13.76 -10.05 9.56
CA LEU A 427 12.79 -9.24 10.28
C LEU A 427 12.39 -9.98 11.55
N THR A 428 12.70 -9.42 12.71
CA THR A 428 12.31 -9.96 14.02
C THR A 428 11.06 -9.23 14.52
N PRO A 429 10.03 -9.93 15.02
CA PRO A 429 8.89 -9.25 15.63
C PRO A 429 9.36 -8.53 16.91
N ALA A 430 8.91 -7.30 17.10
CA ALA A 430 9.06 -6.61 18.37
C ALA A 430 7.94 -7.02 19.34
N ASP A 431 8.27 -7.02 20.63
CA ASP A 431 7.28 -7.20 21.69
C ASP A 431 6.48 -5.91 21.85
N ILE A 432 5.15 -6.05 21.96
CA ILE A 432 4.23 -4.92 22.11
C ILE A 432 3.36 -5.22 23.31
N ASP A 433 3.56 -4.45 24.37
CA ASP A 433 2.81 -4.55 25.60
C ASP A 433 1.79 -3.41 25.69
N PRO A 434 0.55 -3.66 26.14
CA PRO A 434 -0.43 -2.60 26.31
C PRO A 434 0.02 -1.49 27.27
N GLU A 435 0.74 -1.80 28.34
CA GLU A 435 1.15 -0.85 29.39
C GLU A 435 2.51 -0.21 29.12
N MET A 436 3.43 -0.93 28.46
CA MET A 436 4.79 -0.48 28.21
C MET A 436 5.06 -0.02 26.76
N GLY A 437 4.13 -0.31 25.84
CA GLY A 437 4.26 0.02 24.41
C GLY A 437 5.14 -0.98 23.64
N ILE A 438 5.73 -0.49 22.55
CA ILE A 438 6.59 -1.23 21.62
C ILE A 438 8.04 -1.23 22.12
N GLU A 439 8.64 -2.41 22.23
CA GLU A 439 10.07 -2.59 22.52
C GLU A 439 10.90 -2.56 21.22
N ALA A 440 11.37 -1.36 20.83
CA ALA A 440 12.08 -1.15 19.57
C ALA A 440 13.61 -1.02 19.75
N ARG A 441 14.26 -2.15 20.05
CA ARG A 441 15.71 -2.26 20.35
C ARG A 441 16.66 -1.66 19.31
N SER A 442 16.21 -1.48 18.06
CA SER A 442 17.04 -0.91 16.99
C SER A 442 17.50 0.53 17.25
N PHE A 443 16.82 1.27 18.12
CA PHE A 443 17.14 2.68 18.40
C PHE A 443 17.95 2.86 19.69
N ASP A 444 17.75 1.96 20.65
CA ASP A 444 18.28 2.07 22.01
C ASP A 444 19.81 2.14 22.04
N THR A 445 20.50 1.31 21.24
CA THR A 445 21.97 1.27 21.27
C THR A 445 22.61 2.62 20.94
N THR A 446 22.09 3.36 19.96
CA THR A 446 22.66 4.67 19.59
C THR A 446 22.38 5.69 20.69
N ILE A 447 21.17 5.69 21.24
CA ILE A 447 20.74 6.61 22.30
C ILE A 447 21.56 6.35 23.57
N GLU A 448 21.71 5.10 23.97
CA GLU A 448 22.50 4.68 25.13
C GLU A 448 23.98 5.07 24.98
N ILE A 449 24.57 4.85 23.79
CA ILE A 449 25.95 5.27 23.52
C ILE A 449 26.08 6.79 23.65
N MET A 450 25.14 7.56 23.11
CA MET A 450 25.14 9.02 23.21
C MET A 450 25.01 9.48 24.66
N ASN A 451 24.05 8.94 25.41
CA ASN A 451 23.84 9.25 26.82
C ASN A 451 25.09 8.93 27.64
N ARG A 452 25.68 7.74 27.45
CA ARG A 452 26.93 7.34 28.11
C ARG A 452 28.09 8.30 27.80
N ILE A 453 28.25 8.71 26.55
CA ILE A 453 29.30 9.67 26.14
C ILE A 453 29.06 11.03 26.81
N GLN A 454 27.82 11.52 26.80
CA GLN A 454 27.46 12.80 27.40
C GLN A 454 27.62 12.80 28.92
N GLU A 455 27.19 11.73 29.59
CA GLU A 455 27.41 11.52 31.02
C GLU A 455 28.90 11.49 31.35
N ALA A 456 29.72 10.79 30.55
CA ALA A 456 31.16 10.79 30.73
C ALA A 456 31.80 12.18 30.52
N ILE A 457 31.30 13.00 29.59
CA ILE A 457 31.79 14.38 29.41
C ILE A 457 31.44 15.26 30.62
N VAL A 458 30.23 15.12 31.16
CA VAL A 458 29.75 15.96 32.26
C VAL A 458 30.34 15.53 33.60
N TRP A 459 30.42 14.22 33.85
CA TRP A 459 30.72 13.64 35.17
C TRP A 459 32.07 12.92 35.23
N GLY A 460 32.76 12.69 34.12
CA GLY A 460 34.01 11.92 34.06
C GLY A 460 35.29 12.67 34.46
N LYS A 461 35.20 13.72 35.30
CA LYS A 461 36.38 14.33 35.92
C LYS A 461 36.66 13.64 37.25
N GLU A 462 37.45 12.58 37.19
CA GLU A 462 38.34 12.16 38.28
C GLU A 462 39.78 12.53 37.94
#